data_AF-A0A958QLQ3-F1
#
_entry.id   AF-A0A958QLQ3-F1
#
_cell.length_a   1.000
_cell.length_b   1.000
_cell.length_c   1.000
_cell.angle_alpha   90.00
_cell.angle_beta   90.00
_cell.angle_gamma   90.00
#
_symmetry.space_group_name_H-M   'P 1'
#
loop_
_entity.id
_entity.type
_entity.pdbx_description
1 polymer ?
#
loop_
_entity_poly.entity_id
_entity_poly.type
_entity_poly.pdbx_seq_one_letter_code
_entity_poly.pdbx_strand_id
1 'polypeptide(L)' 'MTTEFVLILGLYAFILLGVFLGDRGPIATFHGSAPRFAAKLERDIAVGKTFTKKSTGTPTIEWRDPKPDSGPQ' A
#
# COMPACT_ATOMS: atom_id res chain seq x y z
N MET A 1 -43.58 7.72 -3.04
CA MET A 1 -42.40 8.32 -2.37
C MET A 1 -41.45 7.27 -1.80
N THR A 2 -41.91 6.32 -0.97
CA THR A 2 -41.04 5.31 -0.34
C THR A 2 -40.57 4.23 -1.31
N THR A 3 -41.42 3.80 -2.24
CA THR A 3 -41.08 2.81 -3.27
C THR A 3 -40.01 3.30 -4.24
N GLU A 4 -40.13 4.53 -4.72
CA GLU A 4 -39.19 5.18 -5.62
C GLU A 4 -37.83 5.36 -4.95
N PHE A 5 -37.82 5.71 -3.65
CA PHE A 5 -36.59 5.80 -2.86
C PHE A 5 -35.89 4.45 -2.71
N VAL A 6 -36.64 3.37 -2.42
CA VAL A 6 -36.09 2.01 -2.30
C VAL A 6 -35.51 1.53 -3.65
N LEU A 7 -36.18 1.81 -4.76
CA LEU A 7 -35.70 1.45 -6.10
C LEU A 7 -34.40 2.19 -6.45
N ILE A 8 -34.33 3.49 -6.18
CA ILE A 8 -33.12 4.29 -6.43
C ILE A 8 -31.97 3.83 -5.53
N LEU A 9 -32.25 3.55 -4.25
CA LEU A 9 -31.23 3.09 -3.30
C LEU A 9 -30.69 1.70 -3.67
N GLY A 10 -31.56 0.79 -4.10
CA GLY A 10 -31.16 -0.53 -4.61
C GLY A 10 -30.28 -0.40 -5.85
N LEU A 11 -30.72 0.38 -6.85
CA LEU A 11 -29.95 0.63 -8.07
C LEU A 11 -28.57 1.22 -7.76
N TYR A 12 -28.51 2.22 -6.87
CA TYR A 12 -27.27 2.85 -6.43
C TYR A 12 -26.31 1.84 -5.79
N ALA A 13 -26.82 0.99 -4.89
CA ALA A 13 -26.02 -0.03 -4.23
C ALA A 13 -25.45 -1.06 -5.24
N PHE A 14 -26.25 -1.49 -6.22
CA PHE A 14 -25.79 -2.43 -7.26
C PHE A 14 -24.73 -1.81 -8.18
N ILE A 15 -24.87 -0.53 -8.55
CA ILE A 15 -23.87 0.16 -9.36
C ILE A 15 -22.55 0.29 -8.60
N LEU A 16 -22.58 0.71 -7.33
CA LEU A 16 -21.37 0.77 -6.51
C LEU A 16 -20.72 -0.60 -6.35
N LEU A 17 -21.50 -1.64 -6.07
CA LEU A 17 -20.98 -2.99 -5.95
C LEU A 17 -20.27 -3.43 -7.25
N GLY A 18 -20.90 -3.20 -8.41
CA GLY A 18 -20.32 -3.52 -9.72
C GLY A 18 -19.02 -2.76 -10.00
N VAL A 19 -18.92 -1.49 -9.60
CA VAL A 19 -17.70 -0.68 -9.76
C VAL A 19 -16.57 -1.18 -8.84
N PHE A 20 -16.87 -1.60 -7.62
CA PHE A 20 -15.87 -2.07 -6.67
C PHE A 20 -15.41 -3.51 -6.92
N LEU A 21 -16.32 -4.41 -7.30
CA LEU A 21 -16.03 -5.83 -7.52
C LEU A 21 -15.74 -6.18 -8.98
N GLY A 22 -16.00 -5.28 -9.94
CA GLY A 22 -15.73 -5.53 -11.35
C GLY A 22 -14.24 -5.59 -11.68
N ASP A 23 -13.92 -6.01 -12.90
CA ASP A 23 -12.54 -6.25 -13.39
C ASP A 23 -11.60 -5.03 -13.32
N ARG A 24 -12.17 -3.83 -13.20
CA ARG A 24 -11.44 -2.56 -13.04
C ARG A 24 -11.53 -1.97 -11.63
N GLY A 25 -11.96 -2.78 -10.66
CA GLY A 25 -12.13 -2.36 -9.29
C GLY A 25 -10.81 -1.98 -8.60
N PRO A 26 -10.89 -1.38 -7.40
CA PRO A 26 -9.72 -1.01 -6.62
C PRO A 26 -8.80 -2.21 -6.38
N ILE A 27 -9.36 -3.39 -6.12
CA ILE A 27 -8.61 -4.63 -5.86
C ILE A 27 -7.73 -5.00 -7.06
N ALA A 28 -8.27 -4.98 -8.28
CA ALA A 28 -7.51 -5.28 -9.50
C ALA A 28 -6.41 -4.22 -9.75
N THR A 29 -6.72 -2.96 -9.47
CA THR A 29 -5.76 -1.84 -9.59
C THR A 29 -4.62 -1.97 -8.58
N PHE A 30 -4.92 -2.32 -7.33
CA PHE A 30 -3.92 -2.62 -6.32
C PHE A 30 -3.09 -3.84 -6.69
N HIS A 31 -3.71 -4.90 -7.22
CA HIS A 31 -2.98 -6.09 -7.67
C HIS A 31 -1.98 -5.77 -8.79
N GLY A 32 -2.38 -4.95 -9.77
CA GLY A 32 -1.48 -4.55 -10.88
C GLY A 32 -0.39 -3.55 -10.47
N SER A 33 -0.64 -2.72 -9.47
CA SER A 33 0.32 -1.70 -9.01
C SER A 33 1.23 -2.16 -7.88
N ALA A 34 0.81 -3.15 -7.09
CA ALA A 34 1.53 -3.65 -5.92
C ALA A 34 2.95 -4.14 -6.24
N PRO A 35 3.23 -4.92 -7.31
CA PRO A 35 4.59 -5.36 -7.61
C PRO A 35 5.54 -4.19 -7.89
N ARG A 36 5.07 -3.17 -8.62
CA ARG A 36 5.87 -1.98 -8.93
C ARG A 36 6.11 -1.13 -7.69
N PHE A 37 5.11 -1.02 -6.82
CA PHE A 37 5.23 -0.31 -5.56
C PHE A 37 6.21 -1.02 -4.62
N ALA A 38 6.12 -2.34 -4.48
CA ALA A 38 7.03 -3.14 -3.67
C ALA A 38 8.48 -3.00 -4.14
N ALA A 39 8.74 -3.16 -5.44
CA ALA A 39 10.08 -2.97 -6.00
C ALA A 39 10.64 -1.55 -5.77
N LYS A 40 9.77 -0.54 -5.86
CA LYS A 40 10.16 0.84 -5.56
C LYS A 40 10.45 1.04 -4.07
N LEU A 41 9.65 0.43 -3.19
CA LEU A 41 9.85 0.48 -1.75
C LEU A 41 11.18 -0.18 -1.35
N GLU A 42 11.46 -1.38 -1.86
CA GLU A 42 12.73 -2.08 -1.63
C GLU A 42 13.93 -1.25 -2.09
N ARG A 43 13.84 -0.65 -3.28
CA ARG A 43 14.88 0.25 -3.79
C ARG A 43 15.04 1.49 -2.92
N ASP A 44 13.94 2.13 -2.53
CA ASP A 44 13.97 3.32 -1.70
C ASP A 44 14.58 3.00 -0.31
N ILE A 45 14.32 1.80 0.22
CA ILE A 45 14.97 1.26 1.42
C ILE A 45 16.47 1.06 1.22
N ALA A 46 16.87 0.33 0.17
CA ALA A 46 18.27 0.01 -0.11
C ALA A 46 19.12 1.27 -0.34
N VAL A 47 18.56 2.29 -0.99
CA VAL A 47 19.26 3.55 -1.31
C VAL A 47 19.23 4.54 -0.12
N GLY A 48 18.53 4.22 0.97
CA GLY A 48 18.45 5.14 2.10
C GLY A 48 17.56 6.37 1.82
N LYS A 49 16.68 6.29 0.82
CA LYS A 49 15.85 7.43 0.39
C LYS A 49 14.81 7.71 1.46
N THR A 50 14.73 8.97 1.91
CA THR A 50 13.87 9.43 3.03
C THR A 50 14.39 9.14 4.43
N PHE A 51 15.53 8.45 4.57
CA PHE A 51 16.19 8.27 5.87
C PHE A 51 17.14 9.41 6.23
N THR A 52 17.26 10.43 5.40
CA THR A 52 18.04 11.63 5.68
C THR A 52 17.19 12.68 6.40
N LYS A 53 17.73 13.26 7.48
CA LYS A 53 17.06 14.35 8.20
C LYS A 53 17.03 15.56 7.27
N LYS A 54 15.84 16.01 6.86
CA LYS A 54 15.61 17.12 5.89
C LYS A 54 16.41 18.40 6.18
N SER A 55 16.83 18.62 7.43
CA SER A 55 17.55 19.80 7.88
C SER A 55 19.07 19.68 7.86
N THR A 56 19.64 18.47 7.87
CA THR A 56 21.06 18.27 8.22
C THR A 56 21.80 17.32 7.27
N GLY A 57 21.09 16.64 6.38
CA GLY A 57 21.68 15.70 5.41
C GLY A 57 22.24 14.41 6.02
N THR A 58 22.30 14.31 7.34
CA THR A 58 22.75 13.11 8.04
C THR A 58 21.71 11.99 7.97
N PRO A 59 22.13 10.74 7.73
CA PRO A 59 21.26 9.57 7.80
C PRO A 59 20.76 9.41 9.25
N THR A 60 19.46 9.24 9.41
CA THR A 60 18.76 9.08 10.70
C THR A 60 18.81 7.63 11.18
N ILE A 61 19.14 6.68 10.30
CA ILE A 61 19.18 5.26 10.61
C ILE A 61 20.56 4.70 10.25
N GLU A 62 21.19 4.03 11.22
CA GLU A 62 22.36 3.20 11.00
C GLU A 62 21.91 1.76 10.76
N TRP A 63 22.31 1.19 9.63
CA TRP A 63 22.18 -0.25 9.39
C TRP A 63 23.08 -0.97 10.39
N ARG A 64 22.49 -1.80 11.27
CA ARG A 64 23.26 -2.71 12.12
C ARG A 64 23.43 -4.03 11.42
N ASP A 65 24.65 -4.54 11.41
CA ASP A 65 24.89 -5.92 11.00
C ASP A 65 24.13 -6.88 11.93
N PRO A 66 23.66 -8.03 11.39
CA PRO A 66 23.07 -9.06 12.22
C PRO A 66 24.09 -9.49 13.26
N LYS A 67 23.76 -9.30 14.54
CA LYS A 67 24.61 -9.73 15.65
C LYS A 67 24.82 -11.24 15.50
N PRO A 68 26.05 -11.75 15.41
CA PRO A 68 26.28 -13.19 15.38
C PRO A 68 25.69 -13.77 16.68
N ASP A 69 24.76 -14.69 16.52
CA ASP A 69 24.21 -15.46 17.64
C ASP A 69 25.39 -16.19 18.29
N SER A 70 25.70 -15.77 19.51
CA SER A 70 26.67 -16.47 20.35
C SER A 70 25.92 -17.66 20.95
N GLY A 71 25.79 -18.71 20.15
CA GLY A 71 25.30 -20.00 20.61
C GLY A 71 26.12 -20.47 21.83
N PRO A 72 25.48 -21.16 22.79
CA PRO A 72 26.16 -21.63 23.99
C PRO A 72 27.22 -22.67 23.63
N GLN A 73 28.46 -22.42 24.11
CA GLN A 73 29.55 -23.40 24.13
C GLN A 73 29.21 -24.59 25.04
#